data_AF-A0A9P9IRR6-F1
#
_entry.id   AF-A0A9P9IRR6-F1
#
_cell.length_a   1.000
_cell.length_b   1.000
_cell.length_c   1.000
_cell.angle_alpha   90.00
_cell.angle_beta   90.00
_cell.angle_gamma   90.00
#
_symmetry.space_group_name_H-M   'P 1'
#
loop_
_entity.id
_entity.type
_entity.pdbx_description
1 polymer ?
#
loop_
_entity_poly.entity_id
_entity_poly.type
_entity_poly.pdbx_seq_one_letter_code
_entity_poly.pdbx_strand_id
1 'polypeptide(L)'
;MPPSRPPSSKLGRAFSSNLIFLVIAAVCGYYMDLPGMLAVSNTTENGFFHWGKVREPVLEQFHLLGFLDVIIRDVTAGFAPSIYQVDPVSWWQMIVFLIDVAPMYMVWLMESSRPLTRGSIARFPSIMATIAQFAGGGVFFPINYFLHLVYRPPSTSTSRDDLRVDLSDAFLWLPLSLLFNTAPTLAMYFAPTFATRHYYTWFWQLFTVRIGITYYTIVSLVKLTGFSMSGHKLNYQATLRKLFAPYIVLQTALWLYSIFNTPYPLRTVFVPGKIEADFAGTFIGLMRRLLQVDQWSVMGSSFLWLIYLMWDMSHIGLVSRKQLYSFPLLLAIFPLLGPGATFVVMWLWKERFVVPDESEKKRR
;
A
#
# COMPACT_ATOMS: atom_id res chain seq x y z
N MET A 1 5.28 -18.49 -37.61
CA MET A 1 5.19 -18.16 -36.17
C MET A 1 6.21 -19.00 -35.43
N PRO A 2 7.06 -18.43 -34.56
CA PRO A 2 7.93 -19.25 -33.72
C PRO A 2 7.07 -20.11 -32.78
N PRO A 3 7.50 -21.34 -32.45
CA PRO A 3 6.74 -22.23 -31.57
C PRO A 3 6.49 -21.55 -30.23
N SER A 4 5.24 -21.63 -29.75
CA SER A 4 4.84 -21.12 -28.44
C SER A 4 5.72 -21.76 -27.37
N ARG A 5 6.49 -20.96 -26.63
CA ARG A 5 7.24 -21.47 -25.47
C ARG A 5 6.27 -22.18 -24.52
N PRO A 6 6.66 -23.32 -23.94
CA PRO A 6 5.83 -24.01 -22.98
C PRO A 6 5.49 -23.09 -21.80
N PRO A 7 4.30 -23.27 -21.17
CA PRO A 7 3.93 -22.59 -19.94
C PRO A 7 5.08 -22.60 -18.92
N SER A 8 5.51 -21.43 -18.43
CA SER A 8 6.46 -21.40 -17.32
C SER A 8 5.80 -22.03 -16.09
N SER A 9 6.42 -23.08 -15.54
CA SER A 9 5.96 -23.71 -14.30
C SER A 9 6.02 -22.70 -13.15
N LYS A 10 5.22 -22.90 -12.10
CA LYS A 10 5.27 -22.03 -10.90
C LYS A 10 6.68 -21.95 -10.31
N LEU A 11 7.40 -23.08 -10.28
CA LEU A 11 8.80 -23.14 -9.89
C LEU A 11 9.68 -22.32 -10.84
N GLY A 12 9.49 -22.47 -12.15
CA GLY A 12 10.16 -21.65 -13.16
C GLY A 12 9.97 -20.16 -12.87
N ARG A 13 8.73 -19.71 -12.63
CA ARG A 13 8.44 -18.31 -12.29
C ARG A 13 9.05 -17.87 -10.97
N ALA A 14 9.05 -18.71 -9.94
CA ALA A 14 9.67 -18.40 -8.66
C ALA A 14 11.17 -18.10 -8.84
N PHE A 15 11.89 -18.93 -9.61
CA PHE A 15 13.33 -18.81 -9.84
C PHE A 15 13.72 -17.83 -10.95
N SER A 16 12.81 -17.48 -11.87
CA SER A 16 13.06 -16.58 -13.01
C SER A 16 12.96 -15.10 -12.63
N SER A 17 13.68 -14.70 -11.56
CA SER A 17 13.82 -13.31 -11.09
C SER A 17 12.78 -12.81 -10.08
N ASN A 18 11.80 -13.62 -9.65
CA ASN A 18 10.85 -13.19 -8.59
C ASN A 18 11.40 -13.31 -7.16
N LEU A 19 12.49 -14.05 -6.95
CA LEU A 19 13.15 -14.15 -5.63
C LEU A 19 13.59 -12.81 -5.05
N ILE A 20 13.81 -11.79 -5.87
CA ILE A 20 14.18 -10.44 -5.41
C ILE A 20 13.16 -9.88 -4.42
N PHE A 21 11.87 -10.20 -4.56
CA PHE A 21 10.86 -9.76 -3.61
C PHE A 21 11.03 -10.40 -2.24
N LEU A 22 11.39 -11.69 -2.18
CA LEU A 22 11.70 -12.37 -0.92
C LEU A 22 12.99 -11.84 -0.30
N VAL A 23 13.99 -11.50 -1.12
CA VAL A 23 15.21 -10.83 -0.66
C VAL A 23 14.89 -9.47 -0.05
N ILE A 24 14.08 -8.64 -0.72
CA ILE A 24 13.63 -7.34 -0.18
C ILE A 24 12.91 -7.54 1.15
N ALA A 25 11.98 -8.51 1.23
CA ALA A 25 11.25 -8.79 2.46
C ALA A 25 12.18 -9.23 3.61
N ALA A 26 13.14 -10.12 3.33
CA ALA A 26 14.11 -10.60 4.32
C ALA A 26 15.04 -9.48 4.80
N VAL A 27 15.54 -8.66 3.87
CA VAL A 27 16.38 -7.49 4.19
C VAL A 27 15.59 -6.47 5.01
N CYS A 28 14.34 -6.19 4.64
CA CYS A 28 13.47 -5.31 5.41
C CYS A 28 13.26 -5.86 6.83
N GLY A 29 12.89 -7.14 6.97
CA GLY A 29 12.68 -7.77 8.27
C GLY A 29 13.93 -7.74 9.15
N TYR A 30 15.11 -7.97 8.56
CA TYR A 30 16.39 -7.86 9.25
C TYR A 30 16.64 -6.44 9.78
N TYR A 31 16.38 -5.41 8.97
CA TYR A 31 16.63 -4.02 9.36
C TYR A 31 15.54 -3.41 10.24
N MET A 32 14.31 -3.93 10.18
CA MET A 32 13.23 -3.55 11.09
C MET A 32 13.49 -4.04 12.52
N ASP A 33 14.17 -5.20 12.67
CA ASP A 33 14.55 -5.78 13.96
C ASP A 33 13.43 -5.71 15.02
N LEU A 34 12.25 -6.26 14.66
CA LEU A 34 11.10 -6.30 15.55
C LEU A 34 11.42 -6.92 16.93
N PRO A 35 12.21 -8.02 17.03
CA PRO A 35 12.61 -8.55 18.33
C PRO A 35 13.43 -7.55 19.15
N GLY A 36 14.41 -6.87 18.55
CA GLY A 36 15.18 -5.83 19.21
C GLY A 36 14.33 -4.63 19.66
N MET A 37 13.35 -4.24 18.83
CA MET A 37 12.38 -3.19 19.16
C MET A 37 11.51 -3.58 20.37
N LEU A 38 11.00 -4.81 20.41
CA LEU A 38 10.18 -5.31 21.53
C LEU A 38 10.99 -5.49 22.82
N ALA A 39 12.31 -5.63 22.73
CA ALA A 39 13.18 -5.76 23.89
C ALA A 39 13.53 -4.41 24.56
N VAL A 40 13.36 -3.29 23.87
CA VAL A 40 13.50 -1.96 24.46
C VAL A 40 12.20 -1.61 25.17
N SER A 41 12.29 -1.20 26.45
CA SER A 41 11.12 -0.83 27.25
C SER A 41 10.23 0.14 26.47
N ASN A 42 9.03 -0.32 26.09
CA ASN A 42 8.05 0.55 25.49
C ASN A 42 7.43 1.41 26.60
N THR A 43 6.98 2.61 26.27
CA THR A 43 6.39 3.52 27.26
C THR A 43 5.02 3.06 27.76
N THR A 44 4.52 1.88 27.34
CA THR A 44 3.16 1.44 27.68
C THR A 44 3.05 0.73 29.03
N GLU A 45 4.18 0.34 29.66
CA GLU A 45 4.19 -0.43 30.90
C GLU A 45 3.43 0.23 32.07
N ASN A 46 3.32 1.56 32.06
CA ASN A 46 2.60 2.33 33.09
C ASN A 46 1.22 2.85 32.64
N GLY A 47 0.72 2.42 31.48
CA GLY A 47 -0.56 2.90 30.90
C GLY A 47 -0.51 4.33 30.35
N PHE A 48 0.67 4.94 30.24
CA PHE A 48 0.86 6.29 29.71
C PHE A 48 2.05 6.38 28.77
N PHE A 49 1.87 6.96 27.60
CA PHE A 49 2.99 7.43 26.81
C PHE A 49 3.67 8.60 27.53
N HIS A 50 4.96 8.45 27.84
CA HIS A 50 5.73 9.48 28.55
C HIS A 50 7.02 9.83 27.79
N TRP A 51 7.01 10.97 27.10
CA TRP A 51 8.16 11.49 26.36
C TRP A 51 8.29 13.00 26.55
N GLY A 52 9.28 13.43 27.34
CA GLY A 52 9.49 14.84 27.65
C GLY A 52 8.25 15.47 28.29
N LYS A 53 7.57 16.37 27.56
CA LYS A 53 6.34 17.05 28.00
C LYS A 53 5.04 16.33 27.60
N VAL A 54 5.12 15.31 26.74
CA VAL A 54 3.96 14.54 26.29
C VAL A 54 3.65 13.47 27.33
N ARG A 55 2.45 13.55 27.91
CA ARG A 55 1.89 12.52 28.79
C ARG A 55 0.46 12.22 28.35
N GLU A 56 0.26 11.12 27.66
CA GLU A 56 -1.04 10.72 27.13
C GLU A 56 -1.41 9.30 27.59
N PRO A 57 -2.65 9.07 28.06
CA PRO A 57 -3.08 7.74 28.46
C PRO A 57 -3.11 6.82 27.25
N VAL A 58 -2.61 5.60 27.44
CA VAL A 58 -2.76 4.54 26.46
C VAL A 58 -4.20 4.03 26.53
N LEU A 59 -4.90 4.03 25.40
CA LEU A 59 -6.18 3.32 25.30
C LEU A 59 -5.94 1.83 25.57
N GLU A 60 -6.70 1.23 26.48
CA GLU A 60 -6.59 -0.20 26.80
C GLU A 60 -7.72 -1.02 26.17
N GLN A 61 -8.81 -0.37 25.77
CA GLN A 61 -9.98 -1.03 25.18
C GLN A 61 -10.56 -0.18 24.05
N PHE A 62 -10.75 -0.79 22.88
CA PHE A 62 -11.31 -0.11 21.71
C PHE A 62 -12.11 -1.04 20.82
N HIS A 63 -11.60 -2.24 20.56
CA HIS A 63 -12.20 -3.19 19.61
C HIS A 63 -13.18 -4.16 20.26
N LEU A 64 -13.38 -4.05 21.58
CA LEU A 64 -14.25 -4.93 22.39
C LEU A 64 -13.80 -6.40 22.38
N LEU A 65 -12.56 -6.65 21.97
CA LEU A 65 -11.93 -7.97 21.90
C LEU A 65 -10.57 -7.88 22.62
N GLY A 66 -10.52 -8.36 23.87
CA GLY A 66 -9.36 -8.14 24.75
C GLY A 66 -8.01 -8.52 24.15
N PHE A 67 -7.91 -9.68 23.48
CA PHE A 67 -6.64 -10.10 22.85
C PHE A 67 -6.20 -9.18 21.71
N LEU A 68 -7.17 -8.61 20.98
CA LEU A 68 -6.91 -7.73 19.84
C LEU A 68 -6.44 -6.36 20.31
N ASP A 69 -7.03 -5.85 21.40
CA ASP A 69 -6.63 -4.58 21.99
C ASP A 69 -5.19 -4.64 22.54
N VAL A 70 -4.74 -5.78 23.09
CA VAL A 70 -3.33 -5.97 23.51
C VAL A 70 -2.37 -5.84 22.33
N ILE A 71 -2.64 -6.53 21.22
CA ILE A 71 -1.78 -6.49 20.02
C ILE A 71 -1.77 -5.08 19.41
N ILE A 72 -2.94 -4.46 19.27
CA ILE A 72 -3.09 -3.14 18.65
C ILE A 72 -2.47 -2.04 19.49
N ARG A 73 -2.49 -2.18 20.82
CA ARG A 73 -1.82 -1.24 21.72
C ARG A 73 -0.34 -1.13 21.40
N ASP A 74 0.34 -2.25 21.30
CA ASP A 74 1.79 -2.30 21.07
C ASP A 74 2.14 -1.80 19.67
N VAL A 75 1.33 -2.14 18.66
CA VAL A 75 1.50 -1.60 17.30
C VAL A 75 1.26 -0.10 17.28
N THR A 76 0.22 0.40 17.95
CA THR A 76 -0.09 1.83 18.03
C THR A 76 1.02 2.61 18.73
N ALA A 77 1.65 2.03 19.76
CA ALA A 77 2.79 2.62 20.44
C ALA A 77 3.96 2.92 19.48
N GLY A 78 4.17 2.09 18.45
CA GLY A 78 5.16 2.33 17.40
C GLY A 78 4.91 3.61 16.59
N PHE A 79 3.66 4.03 16.41
CA PHE A 79 3.32 5.26 15.68
C PHE A 79 3.33 6.51 16.56
N ALA A 80 3.29 6.35 17.89
CA ALA A 80 3.18 7.45 18.83
C ALA A 80 4.31 8.50 18.71
N PRO A 81 5.60 8.15 18.49
CA PRO A 81 6.65 9.14 18.30
C PRO A 81 6.35 10.13 17.17
N SER A 82 5.82 9.62 16.06
CA SER A 82 5.41 10.42 14.90
C SER A 82 4.16 11.24 15.20
N ILE A 83 3.09 10.59 15.68
CA ILE A 83 1.76 11.18 15.85
C ILE A 83 1.72 12.28 16.91
N TYR A 84 2.47 12.10 17.99
CA TYR A 84 2.62 13.09 19.07
C TYR A 84 3.72 14.10 18.79
N GLN A 85 4.40 14.01 17.64
CA GLN A 85 5.51 14.89 17.25
C GLN A 85 6.65 14.93 18.27
N VAL A 86 6.81 13.85 19.05
CA VAL A 86 8.02 13.60 19.86
C VAL A 86 9.22 13.45 18.93
N ASP A 87 8.98 12.85 17.77
CA ASP A 87 9.89 12.83 16.64
C ASP A 87 9.29 13.57 15.43
N PRO A 88 9.58 14.87 15.28
CA PRO A 88 9.07 15.65 14.16
C PRO A 88 9.55 15.17 12.79
N VAL A 89 10.73 14.52 12.70
CA VAL A 89 11.23 13.97 11.44
C VAL A 89 10.32 12.84 10.97
N SER A 90 9.97 11.92 11.88
CA SER A 90 9.01 10.85 11.60
C SER A 90 7.60 11.37 11.32
N TRP A 91 7.18 12.53 11.82
CA TRP A 91 5.89 13.12 11.46
C TRP A 91 5.80 13.41 9.95
N TRP A 92 6.82 14.08 9.38
CA TRP A 92 6.89 14.39 7.95
C TRP A 92 7.00 13.15 7.06
N GLN A 93 7.76 12.16 7.51
CA GLN A 93 7.92 10.90 6.80
C GLN A 93 6.61 10.11 6.76
N MET A 94 5.98 9.94 7.91
CA MET A 94 4.86 9.03 8.07
C MET A 94 3.55 9.55 7.47
N ILE A 95 3.33 10.87 7.46
CA ILE A 95 2.14 11.41 6.82
C ILE A 95 2.11 11.09 5.31
N VAL A 96 3.27 11.17 4.65
CA VAL A 96 3.43 10.77 3.23
C VAL A 96 3.31 9.26 3.10
N PHE A 97 4.00 8.49 3.95
CA PHE A 97 4.00 7.04 3.84
C PHE A 97 2.59 6.45 4.00
N LEU A 98 1.87 6.83 5.06
CA LEU A 98 0.57 6.23 5.36
C LEU A 98 -0.52 6.65 4.37
N ILE A 99 -0.46 7.86 3.82
CA ILE A 99 -1.42 8.29 2.80
C ILE A 99 -1.18 7.58 1.46
N ASP A 100 0.07 7.24 1.16
CA ASP A 100 0.45 6.48 -0.04
C ASP A 100 0.01 5.02 0.03
N VAL A 101 -0.24 4.44 1.20
CA VAL A 101 -0.75 3.06 1.34
C VAL A 101 -2.17 2.91 0.79
N ALA A 102 -3.03 3.92 0.96
CA ALA A 102 -4.43 3.89 0.52
C ALA A 102 -4.62 3.52 -0.97
N PRO A 103 -3.97 4.20 -1.93
CA PRO A 103 -4.10 3.87 -3.34
C PRO A 103 -3.43 2.54 -3.70
N MET A 104 -2.37 2.14 -2.98
CA MET A 104 -1.69 0.87 -3.22
C MET A 104 -2.61 -0.28 -2.84
N TYR A 105 -3.30 -0.14 -1.71
CA TYR A 105 -4.35 -1.07 -1.30
C TYR A 105 -5.54 -1.06 -2.28
N MET A 106 -5.94 0.10 -2.79
CA MET A 106 -6.95 0.18 -3.87
C MET A 106 -6.52 -0.59 -5.12
N VAL A 107 -5.24 -0.45 -5.54
CA VAL A 107 -4.67 -1.23 -6.65
C VAL A 107 -4.72 -2.73 -6.33
N TRP A 108 -4.40 -3.15 -5.11
CA TRP A 108 -4.52 -4.56 -4.70
C TRP A 108 -5.95 -5.08 -4.77
N LEU A 109 -6.93 -4.29 -4.31
CA LEU A 109 -8.35 -4.63 -4.44
C LEU A 109 -8.73 -4.81 -5.92
N MET A 110 -8.35 -3.88 -6.78
CA MET A 110 -8.61 -3.97 -8.22
C MET A 110 -7.89 -5.15 -8.88
N GLU A 111 -6.64 -5.42 -8.53
CA GLU A 111 -5.87 -6.55 -9.06
C GLU A 111 -6.46 -7.89 -8.58
N SER A 112 -6.92 -7.95 -7.32
CA SER A 112 -7.64 -9.10 -6.78
C SER A 112 -8.99 -9.32 -7.46
N SER A 113 -9.59 -8.28 -8.05
CA SER A 113 -10.87 -8.39 -8.76
C SER A 113 -10.75 -9.17 -10.07
N ARG A 114 -9.55 -9.21 -10.67
CA ARG A 114 -9.33 -9.78 -12.00
C ARG A 114 -9.72 -11.27 -12.03
N PRO A 115 -10.39 -11.75 -13.09
CA PRO A 115 -10.71 -13.17 -13.24
C PRO A 115 -9.48 -14.08 -13.09
N LEU A 116 -8.32 -13.62 -13.55
CA LEU A 116 -7.06 -14.34 -13.50
C LEU A 116 -6.56 -14.68 -12.08
N THR A 117 -7.03 -13.97 -11.06
CA THR A 117 -6.62 -14.19 -9.65
C THR A 117 -7.50 -15.21 -8.92
N ARG A 118 -8.57 -15.71 -9.56
CA ARG A 118 -9.47 -16.70 -8.96
C ARG A 118 -8.69 -17.95 -8.54
N GLY A 119 -8.88 -18.37 -7.29
CA GLY A 119 -8.20 -19.54 -6.72
C GLY A 119 -6.75 -19.30 -6.27
N SER A 120 -6.28 -18.06 -6.24
CA SER A 120 -4.96 -17.69 -5.70
C SER A 120 -5.08 -16.84 -4.44
N ILE A 121 -4.01 -16.79 -3.63
CA ILE A 121 -3.95 -15.95 -2.43
C ILE A 121 -4.06 -14.44 -2.74
N ALA A 122 -3.68 -14.04 -3.95
CA ALA A 122 -3.85 -12.68 -4.48
C ALA A 122 -5.32 -12.23 -4.55
N ARG A 123 -6.30 -13.15 -4.43
CA ARG A 123 -7.73 -12.81 -4.34
C ARG A 123 -8.13 -12.20 -3.00
N PHE A 124 -7.30 -12.32 -1.97
CA PHE A 124 -7.61 -11.90 -0.60
C PHE A 124 -6.69 -10.78 -0.11
N PRO A 125 -6.69 -9.60 -0.75
CA PRO A 125 -5.77 -8.51 -0.43
C PRO A 125 -5.95 -8.00 1.01
N SER A 126 -7.16 -8.07 1.58
CA SER A 126 -7.39 -7.70 2.98
C SER A 126 -6.59 -8.56 3.96
N ILE A 127 -6.39 -9.85 3.70
CA ILE A 127 -5.61 -10.72 4.59
C ILE A 127 -4.15 -10.27 4.58
N MET A 128 -3.56 -10.16 3.38
CA MET A 128 -2.16 -9.73 3.25
C MET A 128 -1.92 -8.33 3.79
N ALA A 129 -2.83 -7.39 3.51
CA ALA A 129 -2.72 -6.02 4.01
C ALA A 129 -2.92 -5.95 5.54
N THR A 130 -3.77 -6.80 6.13
CA THR A 130 -3.91 -6.88 7.59
C THR A 130 -2.65 -7.43 8.25
N ILE A 131 -2.02 -8.46 7.67
CA ILE A 131 -0.76 -8.98 8.19
C ILE A 131 0.35 -7.93 8.06
N ALA A 132 0.41 -7.22 6.92
CA ALA A 132 1.33 -6.10 6.70
C ALA A 132 1.17 -4.99 7.76
N GLN A 133 -0.05 -4.74 8.23
CA GLN A 133 -0.34 -3.76 9.26
C GLN A 133 0.30 -4.09 10.62
N PHE A 134 0.42 -5.38 10.94
CA PHE A 134 1.00 -5.85 12.21
C PHE A 134 2.50 -6.17 12.14
N ALA A 135 2.98 -6.61 10.97
CA ALA A 135 4.33 -7.15 10.82
C ALA A 135 5.23 -6.32 9.89
N GLY A 136 4.75 -5.18 9.40
CA GLY A 136 5.47 -4.28 8.49
C GLY A 136 5.05 -4.44 7.03
N GLY A 137 4.76 -3.32 6.38
CA GLY A 137 4.43 -3.28 4.96
C GLY A 137 5.59 -3.74 4.09
N GLY A 138 6.80 -3.35 4.44
CA GLY A 138 8.04 -3.59 3.73
C GLY A 138 8.44 -5.06 3.69
N VAL A 139 7.91 -5.87 4.61
CA VAL A 139 8.05 -7.34 4.58
C VAL A 139 6.95 -7.95 3.72
N PHE A 140 5.68 -7.59 3.96
CA PHE A 140 4.55 -8.30 3.39
C PHE A 140 4.10 -7.82 2.00
N PHE A 141 4.39 -6.58 1.60
CA PHE A 141 4.14 -6.11 0.23
C PHE A 141 4.97 -6.88 -0.79
N PRO A 142 6.31 -7.01 -0.66
CA PRO A 142 7.09 -7.85 -1.54
C PRO A 142 6.63 -9.31 -1.54
N ILE A 143 6.31 -9.90 -0.38
CA ILE A 143 5.79 -11.28 -0.31
C ILE A 143 4.50 -11.39 -1.12
N ASN A 144 3.56 -10.45 -0.96
CA ASN A 144 2.34 -10.43 -1.74
C ASN A 144 2.65 -10.32 -3.25
N TYR A 145 3.58 -9.45 -3.67
CA TYR A 145 3.98 -9.31 -5.07
C TYR A 145 4.61 -10.57 -5.65
N PHE A 146 5.46 -11.25 -4.89
CA PHE A 146 5.99 -12.57 -5.24
C PHE A 146 4.85 -13.57 -5.49
N LEU A 147 3.89 -13.66 -4.57
CA LEU A 147 2.76 -14.56 -4.68
C LEU A 147 1.89 -14.21 -5.90
N HIS A 148 1.61 -12.92 -6.15
CA HIS A 148 0.90 -12.47 -7.35
C HIS A 148 1.55 -12.95 -8.65
N LEU A 149 2.88 -12.89 -8.75
CA LEU A 149 3.62 -13.26 -9.96
C LEU A 149 3.72 -14.79 -10.14
N VAL A 150 3.94 -15.52 -9.04
CA VAL A 150 4.10 -16.99 -9.05
C VAL A 150 2.78 -17.71 -9.32
N TYR A 151 1.68 -17.25 -8.72
CA TYR A 151 0.38 -17.92 -8.85
C TYR A 151 -0.42 -17.48 -10.07
N ARG A 152 0.09 -16.54 -10.85
CA ARG A 152 -0.54 -16.13 -12.10
C ARG A 152 -0.52 -17.29 -13.11
N PRO A 153 -1.65 -17.59 -13.79
CA PRO A 153 -1.70 -18.59 -14.85
C PRO A 153 -0.70 -18.35 -15.99
N PRO A 154 -0.38 -19.40 -16.77
CA PRO A 154 0.47 -19.30 -17.95
C PRO A 154 0.04 -18.21 -18.93
N SER A 155 1.04 -17.53 -19.48
CA SER A 155 0.89 -16.51 -20.53
C SER A 155 0.14 -17.03 -21.76
N THR A 156 0.31 -18.31 -22.09
CA THR A 156 -0.31 -18.96 -23.26
C THR A 156 -1.81 -19.18 -23.15
N SER A 157 -2.38 -19.14 -21.94
CA SER A 157 -3.81 -19.38 -21.69
C SER A 157 -4.53 -18.12 -21.19
N THR A 158 -3.88 -16.96 -21.20
CA THR A 158 -4.42 -15.72 -20.64
C THR A 158 -5.08 -14.88 -21.74
N SER A 159 -6.38 -14.62 -21.64
CA SER A 159 -7.08 -13.69 -22.53
C SER A 159 -6.95 -12.24 -22.02
N ARG A 160 -7.30 -11.26 -22.88
CA ARG A 160 -7.36 -9.85 -22.45
C ARG A 160 -8.47 -9.58 -21.44
N ASP A 161 -9.56 -10.34 -21.50
CA ASP A 161 -10.68 -10.18 -20.57
C ASP A 161 -10.31 -10.70 -19.18
N ASP A 162 -9.49 -11.75 -19.09
CA ASP A 162 -8.94 -12.24 -17.81
C ASP A 162 -8.04 -11.20 -17.14
N LEU A 163 -7.45 -10.32 -17.95
CA LEU A 163 -6.61 -9.23 -17.49
C LEU A 163 -7.40 -8.00 -17.12
N ARG A 164 -8.72 -7.91 -17.26
CA ARG A 164 -9.46 -6.67 -16.96
C ARG A 164 -9.87 -6.61 -15.48
N VAL A 165 -9.81 -5.44 -14.85
CA VAL A 165 -10.35 -5.26 -13.49
C VAL A 165 -11.86 -5.08 -13.54
N ASP A 166 -12.54 -5.52 -12.48
CA ASP A 166 -13.95 -5.23 -12.28
C ASP A 166 -14.11 -3.79 -11.76
N LEU A 167 -14.81 -2.96 -12.53
CA LEU A 167 -15.07 -1.57 -12.17
C LEU A 167 -16.29 -1.41 -11.27
N SER A 168 -17.18 -2.40 -11.19
CA SER A 168 -18.39 -2.31 -10.40
C SER A 168 -18.07 -2.23 -8.90
N ASP A 169 -17.20 -3.13 -8.42
CA ASP A 169 -16.74 -3.16 -7.04
C ASP A 169 -15.87 -1.95 -6.68
N ALA A 170 -15.14 -1.40 -7.67
CA ALA A 170 -14.26 -0.26 -7.46
C ALA A 170 -14.99 1.02 -7.01
N PHE A 171 -16.24 1.22 -7.42
CA PHE A 171 -17.06 2.33 -6.95
C PHE A 171 -17.45 2.20 -5.47
N LEU A 172 -17.44 0.98 -4.93
CA LEU A 172 -17.66 0.75 -3.51
C LEU A 172 -16.34 0.82 -2.72
N TRP A 173 -15.24 0.31 -3.26
CA TRP A 173 -13.94 0.37 -2.56
C TRP A 173 -13.41 1.79 -2.39
N LEU A 174 -13.62 2.68 -3.35
CA LEU A 174 -13.14 4.07 -3.25
C LEU A 174 -13.68 4.78 -1.99
N PRO A 175 -15.01 4.93 -1.79
CA PRO A 175 -15.52 5.62 -0.61
C PRO A 175 -15.17 4.88 0.68
N LEU A 176 -15.13 3.54 0.70
CA LEU A 176 -14.74 2.77 1.88
C LEU A 176 -13.27 3.01 2.25
N SER A 177 -12.37 3.04 1.27
CA SER A 177 -10.95 3.30 1.50
C SER A 177 -10.71 4.75 1.94
N LEU A 178 -11.42 5.72 1.36
CA LEU A 178 -11.39 7.10 1.84
C LEU A 178 -11.88 7.23 3.30
N LEU A 179 -12.97 6.53 3.64
CA LEU A 179 -13.60 6.59 4.96
C LEU A 179 -12.78 5.87 6.04
N PHE A 180 -12.26 4.68 5.76
CA PHE A 180 -11.63 3.83 6.78
C PHE A 180 -10.11 3.93 6.81
N ASN A 181 -9.46 4.37 5.72
CA ASN A 181 -8.02 4.59 5.68
C ASN A 181 -7.69 6.08 5.62
N THR A 182 -8.06 6.78 4.54
CA THR A 182 -7.56 8.13 4.27
C THR A 182 -7.99 9.16 5.32
N ALA A 183 -9.28 9.22 5.67
CA ALA A 183 -9.78 10.18 6.65
C ALA A 183 -9.21 9.93 8.06
N PRO A 184 -9.16 8.69 8.59
CA PRO A 184 -8.48 8.40 9.85
C PRO A 184 -6.99 8.74 9.81
N THR A 185 -6.27 8.45 8.71
CA THR A 185 -4.87 8.87 8.55
C THR A 185 -4.75 10.39 8.68
N LEU A 186 -5.57 11.17 7.98
CA LEU A 186 -5.52 12.63 8.12
C LEU A 186 -5.82 13.08 9.55
N ALA A 187 -6.79 12.47 10.22
CA ALA A 187 -7.13 12.78 11.60
C ALA A 187 -5.99 12.42 12.58
N MET A 188 -5.25 11.34 12.35
CA MET A 188 -4.06 10.97 13.13
C MET A 188 -2.99 12.07 13.12
N TYR A 189 -2.84 12.85 12.05
CA TYR A 189 -1.77 13.86 11.94
C TYR A 189 -2.25 15.28 12.15
N PHE A 190 -3.51 15.59 11.82
CA PHE A 190 -4.04 16.96 11.82
C PHE A 190 -5.06 17.24 12.92
N ALA A 191 -5.56 16.24 13.67
CA ALA A 191 -6.45 16.52 14.78
C ALA A 191 -5.74 17.42 15.83
N PRO A 192 -6.47 18.33 16.50
CA PRO A 192 -5.85 19.33 17.36
C PRO A 192 -5.31 18.77 18.68
N THR A 193 -5.83 17.64 19.15
CA THR A 193 -5.41 17.03 20.42
C THR A 193 -4.76 15.66 20.20
N PHE A 194 -3.79 15.33 21.04
CA PHE A 194 -3.13 14.02 20.98
C PHE A 194 -4.08 12.87 21.30
N ALA A 195 -5.02 13.05 22.23
CA ALA A 195 -6.07 12.07 22.51
C ALA A 195 -6.91 11.73 21.27
N THR A 196 -7.33 12.74 20.49
CA THR A 196 -8.06 12.50 19.24
C THR A 196 -7.18 11.80 18.20
N ARG A 197 -5.91 12.20 18.06
CA ARG A 197 -4.99 11.53 17.14
C ARG A 197 -4.81 10.05 17.50
N HIS A 198 -4.61 9.76 18.79
CA HIS A 198 -4.48 8.41 19.31
C HIS A 198 -5.69 7.54 19.03
N TYR A 199 -6.90 8.08 19.27
CA TYR A 199 -8.16 7.41 18.92
C TYR A 199 -8.20 7.00 17.44
N TYR A 200 -7.84 7.93 16.55
CA TYR A 200 -7.83 7.62 15.11
C TYR A 200 -6.72 6.65 14.72
N THR A 201 -5.60 6.59 15.44
CA THR A 201 -4.59 5.55 15.23
C THR A 201 -5.17 4.18 15.50
N TRP A 202 -5.83 3.99 16.64
CA TRP A 202 -6.51 2.74 16.99
C TRP A 202 -7.58 2.37 15.96
N PHE A 203 -8.39 3.34 15.54
CA PHE A 203 -9.38 3.13 14.48
C PHE A 203 -8.75 2.71 13.15
N TRP A 204 -7.61 3.31 12.80
CA TRP A 204 -6.92 3.05 11.55
C TRP A 204 -6.25 1.68 11.50
N GLN A 205 -5.76 1.12 12.62
CA GLN A 205 -5.04 -0.17 12.64
C GLN A 205 -5.78 -1.36 12.03
N LEU A 206 -7.12 -1.34 11.93
CA LEU A 206 -7.87 -2.39 11.22
C LEU A 206 -8.64 -1.86 10.00
N PHE A 207 -8.12 -0.83 9.32
CA PHE A 207 -8.80 -0.27 8.15
C PHE A 207 -9.12 -1.32 7.09
N THR A 208 -8.22 -2.27 6.85
CA THR A 208 -8.38 -3.36 5.88
C THR A 208 -9.53 -4.30 6.23
N VAL A 209 -9.67 -4.62 7.51
CA VAL A 209 -10.76 -5.46 8.05
C VAL A 209 -12.08 -4.69 7.98
N ARG A 210 -12.09 -3.41 8.37
CA ARG A 210 -13.27 -2.54 8.30
C ARG A 210 -13.77 -2.38 6.87
N ILE A 211 -12.87 -2.13 5.91
CA ILE A 211 -13.21 -2.09 4.48
C ILE A 211 -13.78 -3.43 4.03
N GLY A 212 -13.13 -4.54 4.34
CA GLY A 212 -13.58 -5.88 3.95
C GLY A 212 -14.96 -6.24 4.48
N ILE A 213 -15.18 -6.10 5.80
CA ILE A 213 -16.47 -6.39 6.44
C ILE A 213 -17.57 -5.51 5.85
N THR A 214 -17.33 -4.19 5.74
CA THR A 214 -18.33 -3.26 5.23
C THR A 214 -18.66 -3.54 3.77
N TYR A 215 -17.66 -3.82 2.94
CA TYR A 215 -17.82 -4.20 1.55
C TYR A 215 -18.72 -5.44 1.40
N TYR A 216 -18.38 -6.55 2.08
CA TYR A 216 -19.15 -7.78 1.98
C TYR A 216 -20.55 -7.65 2.58
N THR A 217 -20.72 -6.83 3.61
CA THR A 217 -22.04 -6.51 4.17
C THR A 217 -22.90 -5.80 3.15
N ILE A 218 -22.40 -4.73 2.51
CA ILE A 218 -23.13 -3.97 1.49
C ILE A 218 -23.47 -4.88 0.29
N VAL A 219 -22.50 -5.64 -0.22
CA VAL A 219 -22.74 -6.57 -1.35
C VAL A 219 -23.80 -7.61 -1.00
N SER A 220 -23.80 -8.14 0.23
CA SER A 220 -24.79 -9.11 0.69
C SER A 220 -26.18 -8.49 0.80
N LEU A 221 -26.29 -7.27 1.34
CA LEU A 221 -27.55 -6.53 1.43
C LEU A 221 -28.12 -6.19 0.04
N VAL A 222 -27.28 -5.76 -0.90
CA VAL A 222 -27.69 -5.49 -2.29
C VAL A 222 -28.25 -6.76 -2.95
N LYS A 223 -27.59 -7.91 -2.75
CA LYS A 223 -28.09 -9.20 -3.25
C LYS A 223 -29.42 -9.60 -2.62
N LEU A 224 -29.58 -9.42 -1.31
CA LEU A 224 -30.81 -9.75 -0.60
C LEU A 224 -31.99 -8.85 -1.00
N THR A 225 -31.73 -7.58 -1.29
CA THR A 225 -32.76 -6.60 -1.67
C THR A 225 -33.10 -6.63 -3.16
N GLY A 226 -32.36 -7.39 -3.97
CA GLY A 226 -32.55 -7.43 -5.43
C GLY A 226 -32.23 -6.10 -6.12
N PHE A 227 -31.53 -5.19 -5.43
CA PHE A 227 -31.20 -3.88 -5.97
C PHE A 227 -30.22 -4.03 -7.15
N SER A 228 -30.69 -3.72 -8.36
CA SER A 228 -29.87 -3.72 -9.57
C SER A 228 -29.41 -2.30 -9.86
N MET A 229 -28.10 -2.06 -9.82
CA MET A 229 -27.57 -0.82 -10.38
C MET A 229 -27.59 -0.92 -11.91
N SER A 230 -28.35 -0.03 -12.54
CA SER A 230 -28.52 0.06 -13.99
C SER A 230 -27.16 -0.01 -14.72
N GLY A 231 -27.09 -0.93 -15.69
CA GLY A 231 -25.89 -1.24 -16.48
C GLY A 231 -25.50 -0.13 -17.45
N HIS A 232 -24.96 0.97 -16.94
CA HIS A 232 -24.29 1.94 -17.79
C HIS A 232 -22.99 1.35 -18.32
N LYS A 233 -22.77 1.44 -19.64
CA LYS A 233 -21.49 1.08 -20.25
C LYS A 233 -20.43 2.09 -19.80
N LEU A 234 -19.64 1.69 -18.81
CA LEU A 234 -18.52 2.49 -18.30
C LEU A 234 -17.36 2.47 -19.31
N ASN A 235 -16.86 3.65 -19.69
CA ASN A 235 -15.57 3.75 -20.38
C ASN A 235 -14.47 3.35 -19.38
N TYR A 236 -13.76 2.26 -19.68
CA TYR A 236 -12.81 1.65 -18.75
C TYR A 236 -11.72 2.63 -18.29
N GLN A 237 -11.03 3.25 -19.26
CA GLN A 237 -9.91 4.15 -18.99
C GLN A 237 -10.35 5.42 -18.29
N ALA A 238 -11.45 6.04 -18.74
CA ALA A 238 -11.98 7.24 -18.11
C ALA A 238 -12.46 6.96 -16.67
N THR A 239 -13.06 5.79 -16.43
CA THR A 239 -13.52 5.39 -15.09
C THR A 239 -12.37 5.18 -14.13
N LEU A 240 -11.32 4.45 -14.54
CA LEU A 240 -10.12 4.27 -13.71
C LEU A 240 -9.46 5.60 -13.35
N ARG A 241 -9.31 6.51 -14.31
CA ARG A 241 -8.75 7.85 -14.06
C ARG A 241 -9.59 8.62 -13.05
N LYS A 242 -10.93 8.56 -13.14
CA LYS A 242 -11.84 9.21 -12.18
C LYS A 242 -11.75 8.59 -10.79
N LEU A 243 -11.69 7.27 -10.68
CA LEU A 243 -11.58 6.56 -9.41
C LEU A 243 -10.27 6.89 -8.66
N PHE A 244 -9.17 7.04 -9.39
CA PHE A 244 -7.86 7.33 -8.81
C PHE A 244 -7.51 8.82 -8.71
N ALA A 245 -8.24 9.71 -9.38
CA ALA A 245 -7.98 11.15 -9.33
C ALA A 245 -7.93 11.72 -7.90
N PRO A 246 -8.86 11.37 -6.97
CA PRO A 246 -8.79 11.86 -5.60
C PRO A 246 -7.49 11.47 -4.89
N TYR A 247 -7.02 10.22 -5.09
CA TYR A 247 -5.76 9.75 -4.50
C TYR A 247 -4.56 10.50 -5.06
N ILE A 248 -4.47 10.65 -6.38
CA ILE A 248 -3.38 11.36 -7.04
C ILE A 248 -3.30 12.80 -6.52
N VAL A 249 -4.44 13.51 -6.50
CA VAL A 249 -4.50 14.91 -6.05
C VAL A 249 -4.06 15.03 -4.59
N LEU A 250 -4.60 14.21 -3.70
CA LEU A 250 -4.31 14.29 -2.27
C LEU A 250 -2.85 13.95 -1.95
N GLN A 251 -2.31 12.90 -2.54
CA GLN A 251 -0.91 12.48 -2.31
C GLN A 251 0.07 13.47 -2.87
N THR A 252 -0.16 13.98 -4.08
CA THR A 252 0.68 15.03 -4.64
C THR A 252 0.64 16.29 -3.78
N ALA A 253 -0.54 16.69 -3.29
CA ALA A 253 -0.64 17.83 -2.39
C ALA A 253 0.16 17.63 -1.09
N LEU A 254 0.04 16.47 -0.43
CA LEU A 254 0.77 16.18 0.81
C LEU A 254 2.27 15.98 0.60
N TRP A 255 2.67 15.40 -0.52
CA TRP A 255 4.07 15.27 -0.91
C TRP A 255 4.72 16.64 -1.12
N LEU A 256 4.09 17.49 -1.94
CA LEU A 256 4.59 18.85 -2.19
C LEU A 256 4.57 19.68 -0.90
N TYR A 257 3.50 19.57 -0.10
CA TYR A 257 3.46 20.18 1.22
C TYR A 257 4.65 19.75 2.07
N SER A 258 4.96 18.45 2.11
CA SER A 258 6.08 17.90 2.88
C SER A 258 7.43 18.38 2.37
N ILE A 259 7.65 18.42 1.04
CA ILE A 259 8.91 18.93 0.48
C ILE A 259 9.10 20.42 0.79
N PHE A 260 8.06 21.23 0.61
CA PHE A 260 8.18 22.69 0.70
C PHE A 260 8.12 23.23 2.12
N ASN A 261 7.57 22.48 3.08
CA ASN A 261 7.35 22.98 4.44
C ASN A 261 8.17 22.25 5.52
N THR A 262 8.81 21.11 5.20
CA THR A 262 9.66 20.44 6.19
C THR A 262 10.88 21.30 6.54
N PRO A 263 11.17 21.52 7.84
CA PRO A 263 12.39 22.21 8.26
C PRO A 263 13.61 21.29 8.25
N TYR A 264 13.44 20.01 7.90
CA TYR A 264 14.50 19.00 7.92
C TYR A 264 14.98 18.67 6.50
N PRO A 265 16.27 18.31 6.32
CA PRO A 265 16.74 17.81 5.03
C PRO A 265 15.91 16.60 4.57
N LEU A 266 15.49 16.56 3.30
CA LEU A 266 14.68 15.45 2.74
C LEU A 266 15.35 14.08 2.94
N ARG A 267 16.69 14.05 2.91
CA ARG A 267 17.44 12.83 3.20
C ARG A 267 17.19 12.33 4.63
N THR A 268 17.17 13.23 5.61
CA THR A 268 16.90 12.89 7.01
C THR A 268 15.46 12.40 7.20
N VAL A 269 14.51 12.99 6.47
CA VAL A 269 13.09 12.61 6.53
C VAL A 269 12.86 11.25 5.87
N PHE A 270 13.34 11.05 4.64
CA PHE A 270 12.91 9.92 3.82
C PHE A 270 13.94 8.81 3.66
N VAL A 271 15.22 9.00 3.97
CA VAL A 271 16.27 7.98 3.72
C VAL A 271 16.71 7.35 5.05
N PRO A 272 16.63 6.01 5.19
CA PRO A 272 17.20 5.31 6.34
C PRO A 272 18.64 5.72 6.58
N GLY A 273 18.92 6.31 7.74
CA GLY A 273 20.19 6.94 8.03
C GLY A 273 20.74 6.63 9.42
N LYS A 274 21.88 7.26 9.74
CA LYS A 274 22.37 7.29 11.12
C LYS A 274 21.36 8.09 11.96
N ILE A 275 20.90 7.47 13.03
CA ILE A 275 20.08 8.13 14.04
C ILE A 275 20.97 9.07 14.84
N GLU A 276 20.46 10.25 15.19
CA GLU A 276 21.18 11.22 16.01
C GLU A 276 21.54 10.62 17.38
N ALA A 277 22.62 11.10 17.98
CA ALA A 277 23.14 10.55 19.23
C ALA A 277 22.08 10.50 20.34
N ASP A 278 21.22 11.52 20.43
CA ASP A 278 20.17 11.64 21.43
C ASP A 278 19.06 10.57 21.30
N PHE A 279 18.90 9.99 20.10
CA PHE A 279 17.90 8.95 19.83
C PHE A 279 18.53 7.56 19.62
N ALA A 280 19.86 7.46 19.56
CA ALA A 280 20.55 6.20 19.33
C ALA A 280 20.28 5.20 20.47
N GLY A 281 19.80 4.00 20.11
CA GLY A 281 19.45 2.96 21.09
C GLY A 281 18.12 3.20 21.83
N THR A 282 17.39 4.29 21.53
CA THR A 282 16.07 4.56 22.10
C THR A 282 14.96 3.98 21.24
N PHE A 283 13.79 3.74 21.85
CA PHE A 283 12.59 3.32 21.12
C PHE A 283 12.24 4.28 19.96
N ILE A 284 12.34 5.59 20.18
CA ILE A 284 12.04 6.62 19.17
C ILE A 284 12.97 6.47 17.96
N GLY A 285 14.27 6.39 18.19
CA GLY A 285 15.27 6.26 17.12
C GLY A 285 15.13 4.95 16.34
N LEU A 286 14.84 3.85 17.03
CA LEU A 286 14.57 2.56 16.41
C LEU A 286 13.30 2.61 15.55
N MET A 287 12.21 3.20 16.06
CA MET A 287 10.96 3.35 15.30
C MET A 287 11.14 4.21 14.05
N ARG A 288 11.88 5.33 14.13
CA ARG A 288 12.18 6.15 12.94
C ARG A 288 12.84 5.32 11.85
N ARG A 289 13.92 4.62 12.21
CA ARG A 289 14.67 3.80 11.25
C ARG A 289 13.81 2.69 10.66
N LEU A 290 13.07 1.99 11.52
CA LEU A 290 12.15 0.92 11.13
C LEU A 290 11.15 1.43 10.10
N LEU A 291 10.48 2.54 10.35
CA LEU A 291 9.44 3.10 9.47
C LEU A 291 10.01 3.63 8.14
N GLN A 292 11.22 4.19 8.14
CA GLN A 292 11.89 4.58 6.90
C GLN A 292 12.27 3.35 6.05
N VAL A 293 12.79 2.29 6.67
CA VAL A 293 13.09 1.02 5.98
C VAL A 293 11.81 0.38 5.45
N ASP A 294 10.74 0.42 6.24
CA ASP A 294 9.42 -0.09 5.87
C ASP A 294 8.92 0.62 4.60
N GLN A 295 8.93 1.96 4.59
CA GLN A 295 8.53 2.76 3.44
C GLN A 295 9.36 2.47 2.19
N TRP A 296 10.68 2.39 2.30
CA TRP A 296 11.56 2.09 1.17
C TRP A 296 11.26 0.72 0.56
N SER A 297 11.09 -0.27 1.41
CA SER A 297 10.79 -1.64 0.98
C SER A 297 9.40 -1.73 0.36
N VAL A 298 8.39 -1.05 0.92
CA VAL A 298 7.05 -0.94 0.33
C VAL A 298 7.11 -0.28 -1.05
N MET A 299 7.67 0.92 -1.15
CA MET A 299 7.66 1.68 -2.40
C MET A 299 8.53 1.02 -3.47
N GLY A 300 9.75 0.64 -3.11
CA GLY A 300 10.70 -0.01 -4.01
C GLY A 300 10.17 -1.31 -4.59
N SER A 301 9.61 -2.19 -3.74
CA SER A 301 8.99 -3.42 -4.22
C SER A 301 7.75 -3.16 -5.07
N SER A 302 6.97 -2.12 -4.78
CA SER A 302 5.76 -1.79 -5.54
C SER A 302 6.08 -1.30 -6.95
N PHE A 303 7.08 -0.43 -7.11
CA PHE A 303 7.55 -0.03 -8.43
C PHE A 303 8.16 -1.20 -9.21
N LEU A 304 8.95 -2.03 -8.54
CA LEU A 304 9.53 -3.23 -9.14
C LEU A 304 8.44 -4.18 -9.62
N TRP A 305 7.40 -4.40 -8.82
CA TRP A 305 6.27 -5.25 -9.17
C TRP A 305 5.54 -4.75 -10.43
N LEU A 306 5.31 -3.44 -10.57
CA LEU A 306 4.74 -2.89 -11.80
C LEU A 306 5.61 -3.16 -13.04
N ILE A 307 6.94 -3.07 -12.90
CA ILE A 307 7.88 -3.38 -13.98
C ILE A 307 7.80 -4.86 -14.36
N TYR A 308 7.68 -5.76 -13.38
CA TYR A 308 7.50 -7.19 -13.63
C TYR A 308 6.16 -7.50 -14.30
N LEU A 309 5.07 -6.81 -13.92
CA LEU A 309 3.79 -6.93 -14.62
C LEU A 309 3.89 -6.50 -16.09
N MET A 310 4.62 -5.43 -16.38
CA MET A 310 4.89 -4.99 -17.76
C MET A 310 5.76 -6.01 -18.52
N TRP A 311 6.74 -6.61 -17.84
CA TRP A 311 7.58 -7.65 -18.43
C TRP A 311 6.76 -8.90 -18.78
N ASP A 312 5.89 -9.36 -17.90
CA ASP A 312 4.91 -10.42 -18.20
C ASP A 312 4.05 -10.08 -19.41
N MET A 313 3.52 -8.85 -19.47
CA MET A 313 2.70 -8.38 -20.58
C MET A 313 3.46 -8.33 -21.90
N SER A 314 4.78 -8.15 -21.87
CA SER A 314 5.63 -8.22 -23.07
C SER A 314 5.78 -9.64 -23.61
N HIS A 315 5.77 -10.66 -22.74
CA HIS A 315 5.86 -12.06 -23.15
C HIS A 315 4.60 -12.58 -23.85
N ILE A 316 3.43 -11.99 -23.56
CA ILE A 316 2.16 -12.24 -24.27
C ILE A 316 1.92 -11.27 -25.43
N GLY A 317 2.90 -10.42 -25.76
CA GLY A 317 2.81 -9.51 -26.90
C GLY A 317 1.86 -8.32 -26.71
N LEU A 318 1.42 -8.00 -25.49
CA LEU A 318 0.62 -6.79 -25.23
C LEU A 318 1.47 -5.52 -25.21
N VAL A 319 2.75 -5.67 -24.89
CA VAL A 319 3.72 -4.57 -24.71
C VAL A 319 4.94 -4.86 -25.57
N SER A 320 5.38 -3.87 -26.35
CA SER A 320 6.63 -3.94 -27.12
C SER A 320 7.86 -3.77 -26.21
N ARG A 321 9.02 -4.28 -26.62
CA ARG A 321 10.29 -4.08 -25.87
C ARG A 321 10.58 -2.60 -25.60
N LYS A 322 10.31 -1.71 -26.57
CA LYS A 322 10.48 -0.26 -26.40
C LYS A 322 9.60 0.29 -25.26
N GLN A 323 8.33 -0.12 -25.21
CA GLN A 323 7.40 0.29 -24.15
C GLN A 323 7.83 -0.26 -22.78
N LEU A 324 8.31 -1.50 -22.71
CA LEU A 324 8.85 -2.08 -21.49
C LEU A 324 10.05 -1.28 -20.96
N TYR A 325 11.03 -0.97 -21.82
CA TYR A 325 12.23 -0.23 -21.41
C TYR A 325 11.97 1.24 -21.12
N SER A 326 10.95 1.85 -21.72
CA SER A 326 10.54 3.23 -21.39
C SER A 326 9.71 3.32 -20.11
N PHE A 327 9.11 2.22 -19.65
CA PHE A 327 8.19 2.26 -18.51
C PHE A 327 8.85 2.74 -17.20
N PRO A 328 10.06 2.29 -16.82
CA PRO A 328 10.75 2.82 -15.64
C PRO A 328 11.05 4.32 -15.72
N LEU A 329 11.11 4.92 -16.91
CA LEU A 329 11.31 6.37 -17.05
C LEU A 329 10.15 7.19 -16.47
N LEU A 330 8.97 6.58 -16.28
CA LEU A 330 7.87 7.23 -15.56
C LEU A 330 8.23 7.57 -14.12
N LEU A 331 9.22 6.90 -13.51
CA LEU A 331 9.74 7.29 -12.19
C LEU A 331 10.33 8.71 -12.18
N ALA A 332 10.67 9.30 -13.33
CA ALA A 332 11.12 10.68 -13.40
C ALA A 332 10.06 11.70 -12.97
N ILE A 333 8.76 11.33 -12.92
CA ILE A 333 7.69 12.20 -12.41
C ILE A 333 7.59 12.17 -10.87
N PHE A 334 8.29 11.26 -10.22
CA PHE A 334 8.29 11.09 -8.76
C PHE A 334 8.51 12.39 -7.98
N PRO A 335 9.50 13.23 -8.31
CA PRO A 335 9.73 14.47 -7.56
C PRO A 335 8.51 15.41 -7.59
N LEU A 336 7.71 15.36 -8.65
CA LEU A 336 6.53 16.22 -8.83
C LEU A 336 5.28 15.66 -8.16
N LEU A 337 5.08 14.34 -8.23
CA LEU A 337 3.83 13.72 -7.78
C LEU A 337 3.91 13.06 -6.40
N GLY A 338 5.11 12.64 -5.98
CA GLY A 338 5.32 11.80 -4.81
C GLY A 338 5.22 10.30 -5.10
N PRO A 339 5.54 9.45 -4.10
CA PRO A 339 5.64 7.99 -4.28
C PRO A 339 4.31 7.35 -4.68
N GLY A 340 3.26 7.54 -3.88
CA GLY A 340 1.96 6.91 -4.09
C GLY A 340 1.31 7.33 -5.40
N ALA A 341 1.30 8.63 -5.71
CA ALA A 341 0.70 9.15 -6.93
C ALA A 341 1.47 8.65 -8.18
N THR A 342 2.80 8.59 -8.12
CA THR A 342 3.61 8.03 -9.20
C THR A 342 3.32 6.55 -9.42
N PHE A 343 3.20 5.76 -8.34
CA PHE A 343 2.82 4.35 -8.42
C PHE A 343 1.47 4.17 -9.12
N VAL A 344 0.46 4.97 -8.74
CA VAL A 344 -0.86 4.94 -9.37
C VAL A 344 -0.80 5.33 -10.84
N VAL A 345 -0.07 6.39 -11.20
CA VAL A 345 0.08 6.82 -12.60
C VAL A 345 0.75 5.74 -13.43
N MET A 346 1.79 5.09 -12.91
CA MET A 346 2.43 3.95 -13.57
C MET A 346 1.47 2.78 -13.74
N TRP A 347 0.67 2.46 -12.72
CA TRP A 347 -0.34 1.40 -12.80
C TRP A 347 -1.43 1.73 -13.82
N LEU A 348 -1.95 2.96 -13.85
CA LEU A 348 -2.92 3.43 -14.84
C LEU A 348 -2.36 3.41 -16.26
N TRP A 349 -1.07 3.72 -16.43
CA TRP A 349 -0.40 3.64 -17.72
C TRP A 349 -0.30 2.19 -18.21
N LYS A 350 0.05 1.25 -17.31
CA LYS A 350 0.00 -0.20 -17.60
C LYS A 350 -1.38 -0.64 -18.08
N GLU A 351 -2.45 -0.17 -17.43
CA GLU A 351 -3.82 -0.56 -17.80
C GLU A 351 -4.23 -0.18 -19.23
N ARG A 352 -3.56 0.79 -19.87
CA ARG A 352 -3.80 1.16 -21.28
C ARG A 352 -3.48 0.03 -22.25
N PHE A 353 -2.55 -0.85 -21.90
CA PHE A 353 -2.19 -2.01 -22.74
C PHE A 353 -3.14 -3.19 -22.55
N VAL A 354 -3.86 -3.24 -21.42
CA VAL A 354 -4.88 -4.27 -21.16
C VAL A 354 -6.13 -3.98 -21.98
N VAL A 355 -6.68 -2.77 -21.82
CA VAL A 355 -7.85 -2.29 -22.56
C VAL A 355 -7.48 -0.98 -23.26
N PRO A 356 -7.14 -1.03 -24.57
CA PRO A 356 -6.81 0.17 -25.34
C PRO A 356 -7.97 1.18 -25.35
N ASP A 357 -7.64 2.46 -25.33
CA ASP A 357 -8.64 3.53 -25.43
C ASP A 357 -9.35 3.45 -26.79
N GLU A 358 -10.65 3.73 -26.83
CA GLU A 358 -11.46 3.70 -28.05
C GLU A 358 -10.92 4.67 -29.12
N SER A 359 -10.27 5.75 -28.67
CA SER A 359 -9.59 6.74 -29.52
C SER A 359 -8.29 6.22 -30.17
N GLU A 360 -7.59 5.27 -29.53
CA GLU A 360 -6.38 4.65 -30.08
C GLU A 360 -6.70 3.53 -31.07
N LYS A 361 -7.85 2.86 -30.95
CA LYS A 361 -8.33 1.89 -31.95
C LYS A 361 -8.56 2.51 -33.32
N LYS A 362 -8.80 3.84 -33.40
CA LYS A 362 -8.98 4.56 -34.68
C LYS A 362 -7.66 5.01 -35.31
N ARG A 363 -6.53 4.92 -34.60
CA ARG A 363 -5.20 5.36 -35.06
C ARG A 363 -4.25 4.20 -35.41
N ARG A 364 -4.67 2.96 -35.15
CA ARG A 364 -4.02 1.73 -35.63
C ARG A 364 -4.90 1.12 -36.70
#